data_AF-A0A318SH03-F1
#
_entry.id   AF-A0A318SH03-F1
#
_cell.length_a   1.000
_cell.length_b   1.000
_cell.length_c   1.000
_cell.angle_alpha   90.00
_cell.angle_beta   90.00
_cell.angle_gamma   90.00
#
_symmetry.space_group_name_H-M   'P 1'
#
loop_
_entity.id
_entity.type
_entity.pdbx_description
1 polymer ?
#
loop_
_entity_poly.entity_id
_entity_poly.type
_entity_poly.pdbx_seq_one_letter_code
_entity_poly.pdbx_strand_id
1 'polypeptide(L)'
;MERIIDGVLYQGQTVPDAWDVRIWEANGHREISARQQVTWEEVGPAPAHMLNVADSWAVYIAAADTPQERDIRIAMYHAEQEEKDLKNRKRAAQRAKTTCRRVIKAEGFDELLTLTYRENQLDRELCKKHFKEWVRRMKRSLGDAFRYCASFERQERGSMHVHLATHKLPKMAMYKGVKIKAWELGTKVWRSIVGDNNGLCFVGGRTKNGGYRRNMSIGKMAAYVSKYILKDFE
;
A
#
# COMPACT_ATOMS: atom_id res chain seq x y z
N MET A 1 -4.14 7.47 25.96
CA MET A 1 -4.97 7.25 24.74
C MET A 1 -6.42 7.42 25.13
N GLU A 2 -7.31 7.86 24.25
CA GLU A 2 -8.73 8.03 24.57
C GLU A 2 -9.60 7.16 23.68
N ARG A 3 -10.69 6.65 24.23
CA ARG A 3 -11.68 5.86 23.50
C ARG A 3 -13.07 6.12 24.07
N ILE A 4 -14.08 6.13 23.21
CA ILE A 4 -15.48 6.22 23.61
C ILE A 4 -16.16 4.89 23.33
N ILE A 5 -16.88 4.38 24.32
CA ILE A 5 -17.68 3.15 24.26
C ILE A 5 -19.03 3.49 24.87
N ASP A 6 -20.10 3.31 24.09
CA ASP A 6 -21.50 3.54 24.52
C ASP A 6 -21.74 4.89 25.22
N GLY A 7 -21.05 5.94 24.73
CA GLY A 7 -21.17 7.31 25.24
C GLY A 7 -20.32 7.65 26.46
N VAL A 8 -19.50 6.72 26.93
CA VAL A 8 -18.58 6.90 28.06
C VAL A 8 -17.14 7.07 27.55
N LEU A 9 -16.43 8.06 28.09
CA LEU A 9 -15.02 8.32 27.80
C LEU A 9 -14.13 7.45 28.69
N TYR A 10 -13.24 6.72 28.04
CA TYR A 10 -12.21 5.91 28.67
C TYR A 10 -10.81 6.45 28.38
N GLN A 11 -9.98 6.53 29.41
CA GLN A 11 -8.56 6.86 29.28
C GLN A 11 -7.72 5.59 29.39
N GLY A 12 -6.94 5.35 28.34
CA GLY A 12 -6.04 4.22 28.23
C GLY A 12 -4.66 4.55 28.79
N GLN A 13 -4.21 3.77 29.76
CA GLN A 13 -2.86 3.79 30.32
C GLN A 13 -2.10 2.51 29.93
N THR A 14 -0.83 2.65 29.58
CA THR A 14 0.02 1.51 29.27
C THR A 14 0.44 0.79 30.55
N VAL A 15 0.32 -0.53 30.57
CA VAL A 15 0.75 -1.36 31.70
C VAL A 15 2.24 -1.67 31.54
N PRO A 16 3.10 -1.31 32.53
CA PRO A 16 4.50 -1.71 32.52
C PRO A 16 4.65 -3.24 32.44
N ASP A 17 5.65 -3.72 31.71
CA ASP A 17 6.01 -5.14 31.59
C ASP A 17 4.92 -6.10 31.08
N ALA A 18 3.79 -5.58 30.60
CA ALA A 18 2.71 -6.38 30.02
C ALA A 18 2.60 -6.13 28.51
N TRP A 19 2.53 -7.22 27.72
CA TRP A 19 2.63 -7.18 26.27
C TRP A 19 1.58 -8.05 25.59
N ASP A 20 0.82 -7.45 24.67
CA ASP A 20 0.04 -8.20 23.69
C ASP A 20 0.98 -8.70 22.60
N VAL A 21 1.22 -10.01 22.57
CA VAL A 21 2.03 -10.65 21.52
C VAL A 21 1.12 -11.17 20.41
N ARG A 22 1.47 -10.86 19.16
CA ARG A 22 0.80 -11.37 17.96
C ARG A 22 1.80 -12.13 17.12
N ILE A 23 1.39 -13.29 16.66
CA ILE A 23 2.15 -14.13 15.76
C ILE A 23 1.41 -14.16 14.42
N TRP A 24 2.16 -13.94 13.34
CA TRP A 24 1.71 -14.17 11.97
C TRP A 24 2.56 -15.26 11.35
N GLU A 25 1.93 -16.26 10.75
CA GLU A 25 2.58 -17.38 10.08
C GLU A 25 1.98 -17.61 8.71
N ALA A 26 2.83 -17.87 7.71
CA ALA A 26 2.42 -18.29 6.37
C ALA A 26 3.60 -18.96 5.64
N ASN A 27 3.37 -20.13 5.04
CA ASN A 27 4.36 -20.87 4.23
C ASN A 27 5.75 -20.99 4.91
N GLY A 28 5.78 -21.31 6.21
CA GLY A 28 7.02 -21.45 6.98
C GLY A 28 7.67 -20.12 7.42
N HIS A 29 7.13 -18.97 7.02
CA HIS A 29 7.55 -17.67 7.55
C HIS A 29 6.77 -17.35 8.82
N ARG A 30 7.51 -16.93 9.86
CA ARG A 30 6.94 -16.46 11.13
C ARG A 30 7.36 -15.02 11.40
N GLU A 31 6.40 -14.22 11.85
CA GLU A 31 6.62 -12.86 12.32
C GLU A 31 5.93 -12.67 13.68
N ILE A 32 6.68 -12.14 14.63
CA ILE A 32 6.21 -11.85 15.97
C ILE A 32 6.22 -10.34 16.14
N SER A 33 5.10 -9.78 16.59
CA SER A 33 5.00 -8.37 16.98
C SER A 33 4.44 -8.29 18.38
N ALA A 34 5.04 -7.45 19.22
CA ALA A 34 4.52 -7.15 20.55
C ALA A 34 4.07 -5.68 20.59
N ARG A 35 2.99 -5.40 21.29
CA ARG A 35 2.60 -4.04 21.69
C ARG A 35 2.37 -4.05 23.19
N GLN A 36 2.65 -2.93 23.86
CA GLN A 36 2.38 -2.81 25.28
C GLN A 36 0.88 -2.93 25.54
N GLN A 37 0.51 -3.66 26.59
CA GLN A 37 -0.88 -3.82 27.00
C GLN A 37 -1.41 -2.47 27.51
N VAL A 38 -2.68 -2.20 27.25
CA VAL A 38 -3.35 -0.97 27.65
C VAL A 38 -4.55 -1.34 28.50
N THR A 39 -4.60 -0.84 29.72
CA THR A 39 -5.80 -0.85 30.57
C THR A 39 -6.60 0.42 30.33
N TRP A 40 -7.92 0.33 30.48
CA TRP A 40 -8.84 1.43 30.25
C TRP A 40 -9.55 1.74 31.55
N GLU A 41 -9.52 3.02 31.94
CA GLU A 41 -10.23 3.53 33.10
C GLU A 41 -11.35 4.45 32.62
N GLU A 42 -12.53 4.30 33.22
CA GLU A 42 -13.67 5.16 32.95
C GLU A 42 -13.42 6.55 33.56
N VAL A 43 -13.54 7.59 32.73
CA VAL A 43 -13.36 8.99 33.17
C VAL A 43 -14.71 9.67 33.40
N GLY A 44 -15.75 9.28 32.66
CA GLY A 44 -17.08 9.85 32.75
C GLY A 44 -17.77 9.98 31.39
N PRO A 45 -18.88 10.75 31.29
CA PRO A 45 -19.62 10.91 30.04
C PRO A 45 -18.75 11.61 28.98
N ALA A 46 -18.79 11.10 27.75
CA ALA A 46 -18.07 11.71 26.65
C ALA A 46 -18.70 13.07 26.28
N PRO A 47 -17.89 14.08 25.89
CA PRO A 47 -18.42 15.34 25.38
C PRO A 47 -19.36 15.11 24.19
N ALA A 48 -20.42 15.91 24.07
CA ALA A 48 -21.45 15.73 23.04
C ALA A 48 -20.88 15.66 21.61
N HIS A 49 -19.91 16.51 21.27
CA HIS A 49 -19.24 16.52 19.96
C HIS A 49 -18.37 15.27 19.69
N MET A 50 -18.01 14.51 20.73
CA MET A 50 -17.21 13.29 20.59
C MET A 50 -18.06 12.01 20.54
N LEU A 51 -19.37 12.09 20.80
CA LEU A 51 -20.26 10.94 20.74
C LEU A 51 -20.38 10.44 19.28
N ASN A 52 -20.29 9.13 19.08
CA ASN A 52 -20.46 8.51 17.77
C ASN A 52 -21.94 8.24 17.45
N VAL A 53 -22.79 9.23 17.69
CA VAL A 53 -24.20 9.23 17.24
C VAL A 53 -24.23 10.00 15.94
N ALA A 54 -25.01 9.53 14.95
CA ALA A 54 -25.06 10.12 13.60
C ALA A 54 -25.30 11.64 13.61
N ASP A 55 -25.95 12.16 14.65
CA ASP A 55 -26.33 13.57 14.78
C ASP A 55 -25.55 14.36 15.85
N SER A 56 -24.48 13.82 16.43
CA SER A 56 -23.78 14.45 17.58
C SER A 56 -23.19 15.83 17.24
N TRP A 57 -22.54 15.94 16.08
CA TRP A 57 -22.04 17.21 15.56
C TRP A 57 -23.17 18.13 15.11
N ALA A 58 -24.27 17.61 14.57
CA ALA A 58 -25.42 18.42 14.19
C ALA A 58 -26.06 19.09 15.42
N VAL A 59 -26.24 18.33 16.51
CA VAL A 59 -26.73 18.85 17.80
C VAL A 59 -25.72 19.85 18.38
N TYR A 60 -24.43 19.54 18.37
CA TYR A 60 -23.39 20.45 18.87
C TYR A 60 -23.32 21.77 18.08
N ILE A 61 -23.44 21.73 16.76
CA ILE A 61 -23.45 22.93 15.91
C ILE A 61 -24.75 23.73 16.12
N ALA A 62 -25.89 23.05 16.28
CA ALA A 62 -27.19 23.69 16.49
C ALA A 62 -27.31 24.38 17.86
N ALA A 63 -26.59 23.90 18.87
CA ALA A 63 -26.53 24.49 20.22
C ALA A 63 -25.61 25.73 20.31
N ALA A 64 -25.30 26.39 19.20
CA ALA A 64 -24.48 27.60 19.18
C ALA A 64 -25.36 28.84 19.45
N ASP A 65 -24.93 29.70 20.38
CA ASP A 65 -25.72 30.86 20.79
C ASP A 65 -25.54 32.05 19.83
N THR A 66 -24.42 32.08 19.11
CA THR A 66 -24.08 33.13 18.14
C THR A 66 -23.69 32.56 16.77
N PRO A 67 -23.87 33.34 15.68
CA PRO A 67 -23.37 32.93 14.36
C PRO A 67 -21.86 32.66 14.36
N GLN A 68 -21.08 33.44 15.09
CA GLN A 68 -19.63 33.28 15.20
C GLN A 68 -19.26 31.94 15.85
N GLU A 69 -19.95 31.55 16.93
CA GLU A 69 -19.75 30.23 17.55
C GLU A 69 -20.14 29.10 16.61
N ARG A 70 -21.22 29.25 15.85
CA ARG A 70 -21.65 28.25 14.87
C ARG A 70 -20.58 28.02 13.81
N ASP A 71 -20.00 29.09 13.26
CA ASP A 71 -18.94 29.01 12.26
C ASP A 71 -17.69 28.32 12.81
N ILE A 72 -17.31 28.62 14.07
CA ILE A 72 -16.21 27.93 14.76
C ILE A 72 -16.49 26.44 14.88
N ARG A 73 -17.70 26.03 15.33
CA ARG A 73 -18.06 24.61 15.48
C ARG A 73 -18.08 23.87 14.14
N ILE A 74 -18.52 24.51 13.05
CA ILE A 74 -18.46 23.95 11.69
C ILE A 74 -17.01 23.75 11.26
N ALA A 75 -16.14 24.75 11.47
CA ALA A 75 -14.72 24.63 11.16
C ALA A 75 -14.05 23.50 11.96
N MET A 76 -14.38 23.36 13.26
CA MET A 76 -13.91 22.25 14.10
C MET A 76 -14.35 20.88 13.55
N TYR A 77 -15.61 20.76 13.11
CA TYR A 77 -16.10 19.52 12.49
C TYR A 77 -15.29 19.14 11.26
N HIS A 78 -15.09 20.08 10.33
CA HIS A 78 -14.32 19.82 9.11
C HIS A 78 -12.88 19.43 9.42
N ALA A 79 -12.22 20.14 10.34
CA ALA A 79 -10.87 19.80 10.78
C ALA A 79 -10.79 18.40 11.40
N GLU A 80 -11.77 18.00 12.23
CA GLU A 80 -11.80 16.66 12.82
C GLU A 80 -12.02 15.58 11.76
N GLN A 81 -12.90 15.81 10.77
CA GLN A 81 -13.11 14.87 9.66
C GLN A 81 -11.86 14.70 8.80
N GLU A 82 -11.17 15.79 8.47
CA GLU A 82 -9.92 15.74 7.71
C GLU A 82 -8.83 14.97 8.47
N GLU A 83 -8.71 15.20 9.79
CA GLU A 83 -7.76 14.48 10.63
C GLU A 83 -8.10 12.99 10.71
N LYS A 84 -9.39 12.64 10.90
CA LYS A 84 -9.88 11.26 10.90
C LYS A 84 -9.58 10.57 9.58
N ASP A 85 -9.86 11.23 8.46
CA ASP A 85 -9.59 10.72 7.12
C ASP A 85 -8.10 10.50 6.88
N LEU A 86 -7.26 11.46 7.27
CA LEU A 86 -5.81 11.34 7.17
C LEU A 86 -5.28 10.15 8.01
N LYS A 87 -5.74 10.04 9.26
CA LYS A 87 -5.40 8.91 10.15
C LYS A 87 -5.86 7.57 9.55
N ASN A 88 -7.05 7.51 9.00
CA ASN A 88 -7.62 6.31 8.37
C ASN A 88 -6.84 5.90 7.13
N ARG A 89 -6.53 6.85 6.23
CA ARG A 89 -5.72 6.61 5.04
C ARG A 89 -4.30 6.17 5.41
N LYS A 90 -3.67 6.79 6.41
CA LYS A 90 -2.35 6.39 6.92
C LYS A 90 -2.35 4.96 7.46
N ARG A 91 -3.37 4.60 8.26
CA ARG A 91 -3.56 3.23 8.77
C ARG A 91 -3.76 2.23 7.63
N ALA A 92 -4.56 2.58 6.62
CA ALA A 92 -4.79 1.74 5.44
C ALA A 92 -3.48 1.51 4.66
N ALA A 93 -2.68 2.56 4.45
CA ALA A 93 -1.38 2.46 3.77
C ALA A 93 -0.39 1.57 4.55
N GLN A 94 -0.31 1.71 5.88
CA GLN A 94 0.54 0.85 6.72
C GLN A 94 0.10 -0.63 6.70
N ARG A 95 -1.21 -0.88 6.69
CA ARG A 95 -1.75 -2.24 6.50
C ARG A 95 -1.35 -2.79 5.13
N ALA A 96 -1.55 -2.03 4.05
CA ALA A 96 -1.17 -2.43 2.70
C ALA A 96 0.34 -2.74 2.59
N LYS A 97 1.20 -1.90 3.19
CA LYS A 97 2.65 -2.14 3.28
C LYS A 97 2.96 -3.46 3.97
N THR A 98 2.32 -3.72 5.11
CA THR A 98 2.50 -4.95 5.89
C THR A 98 2.05 -6.17 5.10
N THR A 99 0.88 -6.11 4.46
CA THR A 99 0.36 -7.16 3.60
C THR A 99 1.29 -7.44 2.43
N CYS A 100 1.76 -6.41 1.71
CA CYS A 100 2.72 -6.54 0.62
C CYS A 100 4.00 -7.26 1.09
N ARG A 101 4.60 -6.82 2.20
CA ARG A 101 5.81 -7.44 2.74
C ARG A 101 5.58 -8.92 3.10
N ARG A 102 4.42 -9.23 3.71
CA ARG A 102 4.03 -10.58 4.11
C ARG A 102 3.80 -11.49 2.91
N VAL A 103 3.10 -11.02 1.88
CA VAL A 103 2.88 -11.77 0.62
C VAL A 103 4.20 -12.08 -0.07
N ILE A 104 5.08 -11.08 -0.22
CA ILE A 104 6.40 -11.29 -0.88
C ILE A 104 7.22 -12.35 -0.14
N LYS A 105 7.19 -12.32 1.20
CA LYS A 105 7.86 -13.33 2.03
C LYS A 105 7.22 -14.70 1.87
N ALA A 106 5.91 -14.80 2.13
CA ALA A 106 5.18 -16.07 2.10
C ALA A 106 5.24 -16.76 0.73
N GLU A 107 5.20 -16.01 -0.37
CA GLU A 107 5.31 -16.57 -1.71
C GLU A 107 6.74 -16.94 -2.11
N GLY A 108 7.76 -16.49 -1.36
CA GLY A 108 9.15 -16.82 -1.69
C GLY A 108 9.65 -16.12 -2.97
N PHE A 109 9.14 -14.93 -3.29
CA PHE A 109 9.60 -14.21 -4.50
C PHE A 109 11.10 -13.96 -4.45
N ASP A 110 11.74 -14.00 -5.63
CA ASP A 110 13.20 -13.96 -5.82
C ASP A 110 13.65 -13.07 -7.00
N GLU A 111 12.72 -12.36 -7.66
CA GLU A 111 12.98 -11.50 -8.83
C GLU A 111 12.18 -10.19 -8.78
N LEU A 112 12.80 -9.09 -9.19
CA LEU A 112 12.17 -7.77 -9.27
C LEU A 112 11.88 -7.39 -10.72
N LEU A 113 10.67 -6.89 -10.95
CA LEU A 113 10.29 -6.27 -12.22
C LEU A 113 9.96 -4.80 -11.99
N THR A 114 10.27 -3.94 -12.97
CA THR A 114 9.84 -2.54 -12.94
C THR A 114 9.33 -2.13 -14.30
N LEU A 115 8.06 -1.72 -14.35
CA LEU A 115 7.43 -1.15 -15.54
C LEU A 115 7.53 0.37 -15.49
N THR A 116 7.98 0.94 -16.59
CA THR A 116 8.11 2.40 -16.75
C THR A 116 7.40 2.84 -18.02
N TYR A 117 6.91 4.07 -18.06
CA TYR A 117 6.56 4.75 -19.31
C TYR A 117 7.79 5.49 -19.85
N ARG A 118 7.89 5.68 -21.15
CA ARG A 118 8.85 6.65 -21.71
C ARG A 118 8.24 8.05 -21.61
N GLU A 119 6.98 8.16 -22.00
CA GLU A 119 6.19 9.38 -21.88
C GLU A 119 5.85 9.70 -20.42
N ASN A 120 5.43 10.95 -20.18
CA ASN A 120 5.03 11.40 -18.87
C ASN A 120 3.57 11.02 -18.58
N GLN A 121 3.30 9.73 -18.35
CA GLN A 121 1.96 9.24 -18.05
C GLN A 121 1.59 9.56 -16.59
N LEU A 122 0.72 10.55 -16.39
CA LEU A 122 0.28 11.01 -15.06
C LEU A 122 -1.00 10.30 -14.57
N ASP A 123 -1.76 9.67 -15.46
CA ASP A 123 -3.02 9.02 -15.14
C ASP A 123 -2.78 7.65 -14.47
N ARG A 124 -3.11 7.60 -13.18
CA ARG A 124 -3.00 6.42 -12.34
C ARG A 124 -4.00 5.32 -12.73
N GLU A 125 -5.23 5.69 -13.08
CA GLU A 125 -6.27 4.72 -13.43
C GLU A 125 -5.98 4.09 -14.78
N LEU A 126 -5.48 4.87 -15.73
CA LEU A 126 -4.96 4.35 -16.99
C LEU A 126 -3.76 3.42 -16.75
N CYS A 127 -2.83 3.79 -15.88
CA CYS A 127 -1.71 2.91 -15.50
C CYS A 127 -2.19 1.57 -14.93
N LYS A 128 -3.21 1.57 -14.05
CA LYS A 128 -3.82 0.33 -13.52
C LYS A 128 -4.45 -0.52 -14.63
N LYS A 129 -5.14 0.09 -15.60
CA LYS A 129 -5.71 -0.61 -16.77
C LYS A 129 -4.62 -1.26 -17.62
N HIS A 130 -3.57 -0.52 -17.96
CA HIS A 130 -2.41 -1.03 -18.69
C HIS A 130 -1.73 -2.18 -17.93
N PHE A 131 -1.55 -2.01 -16.63
CA PHE A 131 -0.94 -3.03 -15.77
C PHE A 131 -1.78 -4.31 -15.70
N LYS A 132 -3.10 -4.19 -15.52
CA LYS A 132 -4.02 -5.33 -15.51
C LYS A 132 -3.93 -6.13 -16.81
N GLU A 133 -3.90 -5.43 -17.95
CA GLU A 133 -3.74 -6.05 -19.24
C GLU A 133 -2.36 -6.72 -19.39
N TRP A 134 -1.29 -6.06 -18.94
CA TRP A 134 0.07 -6.61 -18.94
C TRP A 134 0.16 -7.92 -18.16
N VAL A 135 -0.36 -7.95 -16.92
CA VAL A 135 -0.41 -9.16 -16.09
C VAL A 135 -1.16 -10.29 -16.80
N ARG A 136 -2.31 -9.96 -17.41
CA ARG A 136 -3.13 -10.94 -18.14
C ARG A 136 -2.32 -11.58 -19.28
N ARG A 137 -1.56 -10.80 -20.05
CA ARG A 137 -0.71 -11.32 -21.14
C ARG A 137 0.48 -12.12 -20.60
N MET A 138 1.12 -11.66 -19.52
CA MET A 138 2.22 -12.37 -18.86
C MET A 138 1.78 -13.76 -18.39
N LYS A 139 0.62 -13.86 -17.72
CA LYS A 139 0.06 -15.15 -17.27
C LYS A 139 -0.15 -16.14 -18.40
N ARG A 140 -0.73 -15.69 -19.53
CA ARG A 140 -0.91 -16.53 -20.73
C ARG A 140 0.41 -17.02 -21.30
N SER A 141 1.43 -16.18 -21.33
CA SER A 141 2.75 -16.51 -21.87
C SER A 141 3.60 -17.39 -20.96
N LEU A 142 3.33 -17.39 -19.65
CA LEU A 142 4.09 -18.11 -18.62
C LEU A 142 3.32 -19.29 -18.01
N GLY A 143 2.10 -19.59 -18.47
CA GLY A 143 1.34 -20.77 -18.06
C GLY A 143 0.64 -20.66 -16.70
N ASP A 144 -0.03 -19.53 -16.43
CA ASP A 144 -0.81 -19.21 -15.20
C ASP A 144 -0.06 -19.29 -13.85
N ALA A 145 1.17 -19.80 -13.83
CA ALA A 145 2.06 -19.84 -12.68
C ALA A 145 2.63 -18.47 -12.28
N PHE A 146 2.39 -17.43 -13.08
CA PHE A 146 2.91 -16.09 -12.80
C PHE A 146 2.18 -15.44 -11.62
N ARG A 147 2.86 -15.44 -10.47
CA ARG A 147 2.44 -14.76 -9.23
C ARG A 147 3.28 -13.50 -9.02
N TYR A 148 2.66 -12.48 -8.43
CA TYR A 148 3.33 -11.21 -8.22
C TYR A 148 2.75 -10.45 -7.03
N CYS A 149 3.52 -9.51 -6.49
CA CYS A 149 3.04 -8.42 -5.65
C CYS A 149 3.56 -7.11 -6.24
N ALA A 150 2.68 -6.12 -6.40
CA ALA A 150 3.00 -4.87 -7.09
C ALA A 150 2.63 -3.62 -6.28
N SER A 151 3.38 -2.56 -6.48
CA SER A 151 3.14 -1.21 -5.96
C SER A 151 3.25 -0.19 -7.08
N PHE A 152 2.34 0.78 -7.08
CA PHE A 152 2.34 1.90 -8.02
C PHE A 152 3.00 3.10 -7.36
N GLU A 153 3.80 3.85 -8.11
CA GLU A 153 4.53 5.02 -7.63
C GLU A 153 4.51 6.11 -8.71
N ARG A 154 4.51 7.39 -8.32
CA ARG A 154 4.88 8.49 -9.21
C ARG A 154 6.39 8.72 -9.15
N GLN A 155 7.06 8.69 -10.29
CA GLN A 155 8.46 9.09 -10.40
C GLN A 155 8.59 10.62 -10.17
N GLU A 156 9.81 11.12 -9.93
CA GLU A 156 10.08 12.57 -9.75
C GLU A 156 9.53 13.46 -10.88
N ARG A 157 9.54 12.98 -12.12
CA ARG A 157 8.95 13.68 -13.28
C ARG A 157 7.41 13.63 -13.35
N GLY A 158 6.75 12.95 -12.42
CA GLY A 158 5.30 12.71 -12.36
C GLY A 158 4.82 11.40 -12.99
N SER A 159 5.60 10.83 -13.92
CA SER A 159 5.24 9.61 -14.66
C SER A 159 5.04 8.41 -13.75
N MET A 160 4.01 7.61 -14.03
CA MET A 160 3.69 6.40 -13.26
C MET A 160 4.74 5.30 -13.44
N HIS A 161 5.18 4.70 -12.33
CA HIS A 161 6.03 3.52 -12.28
C HIS A 161 5.31 2.38 -11.54
N VAL A 162 5.57 1.15 -11.96
CA VAL A 162 5.08 -0.04 -11.26
C VAL A 162 6.27 -0.89 -10.84
N HIS A 163 6.44 -1.08 -9.54
CA HIS A 163 7.42 -2.00 -8.97
C HIS A 163 6.74 -3.31 -8.62
N LEU A 164 7.35 -4.43 -9.00
CA LEU A 164 6.83 -5.76 -8.71
C LEU A 164 7.92 -6.67 -8.13
N ALA A 165 7.49 -7.57 -7.25
CA ALA A 165 8.21 -8.79 -6.91
C ALA A 165 7.45 -10.01 -7.48
N THR A 166 8.19 -10.97 -8.01
CA THR A 166 7.71 -12.22 -8.62
C THR A 166 8.71 -13.33 -8.37
N HIS A 167 8.33 -14.57 -8.66
CA HIS A 167 9.31 -15.62 -8.93
C HIS A 167 10.13 -15.32 -10.19
N LYS A 168 11.35 -15.84 -10.25
CA LYS A 168 12.22 -15.78 -11.43
C LYS A 168 11.48 -16.26 -12.66
N LEU A 169 11.58 -15.44 -13.70
CA LEU A 169 11.04 -15.81 -14.99
C LEU A 169 11.81 -17.04 -15.52
N PRO A 170 11.13 -17.96 -16.22
CA PRO A 170 11.81 -19.09 -16.87
C PRO A 170 12.84 -18.56 -17.88
N LYS A 171 13.78 -19.41 -18.33
CA LYS A 171 14.77 -18.96 -19.35
C LYS A 171 14.10 -18.53 -20.66
N MET A 172 13.05 -19.23 -21.04
CA MET A 172 12.31 -19.02 -22.28
C MET A 172 10.82 -18.90 -21.98
N ALA A 173 10.11 -18.11 -22.78
CA ALA A 173 8.66 -17.95 -22.71
C ALA A 173 8.05 -17.95 -24.11
N MET A 174 6.76 -18.27 -24.19
CA MET A 174 6.01 -18.24 -25.44
C MET A 174 5.39 -16.86 -25.66
N TYR A 175 5.63 -16.24 -26.80
CA TYR A 175 5.02 -14.96 -27.17
C TYR A 175 4.52 -15.02 -28.62
N LYS A 176 3.20 -14.92 -28.80
CA LYS A 176 2.54 -15.00 -30.12
C LYS A 176 2.99 -16.23 -30.94
N GLY A 177 3.09 -17.39 -30.30
CA GLY A 177 3.52 -18.64 -30.94
C GLY A 177 5.03 -18.79 -31.16
N VAL A 178 5.85 -17.79 -30.79
CA VAL A 178 7.30 -17.83 -30.91
C VAL A 178 7.96 -17.93 -29.53
N LYS A 179 8.96 -18.80 -29.42
CA LYS A 179 9.77 -18.95 -28.20
C LYS A 179 10.80 -17.82 -28.13
N ILE A 180 10.74 -17.01 -27.09
CA ILE A 180 11.65 -15.88 -26.84
C ILE A 180 12.33 -16.02 -25.47
N LYS A 181 13.40 -15.26 -25.24
CA LYS A 181 14.00 -15.15 -23.90
C LYS A 181 12.98 -14.47 -22.97
N ALA A 182 12.71 -15.03 -21.79
CA ALA A 182 11.62 -14.51 -20.96
C ALA A 182 11.87 -13.11 -20.41
N TRP A 183 13.13 -12.69 -20.28
CA TRP A 183 13.45 -11.32 -19.85
C TRP A 183 12.98 -10.27 -20.87
N GLU A 184 12.84 -10.63 -22.16
CA GLU A 184 12.31 -9.76 -23.21
C GLU A 184 10.78 -9.69 -23.19
N LEU A 185 10.12 -10.74 -22.66
CA LEU A 185 8.67 -10.88 -22.68
C LEU A 185 7.99 -9.68 -22.04
N GLY A 186 8.41 -9.30 -20.84
CA GLY A 186 7.80 -8.19 -20.11
C GLY A 186 7.80 -6.88 -20.91
N THR A 187 8.90 -6.60 -21.63
CA THR A 187 9.03 -5.38 -22.44
C THR A 187 8.19 -5.47 -23.71
N LYS A 188 8.20 -6.62 -24.42
CA LYS A 188 7.37 -6.82 -25.62
C LYS A 188 5.88 -6.72 -25.30
N VAL A 189 5.45 -7.33 -24.20
CA VAL A 189 4.07 -7.25 -23.72
C VAL A 189 3.71 -5.82 -23.34
N TRP A 190 4.57 -5.12 -22.60
CA TRP A 190 4.31 -3.74 -22.18
C TRP A 190 4.15 -2.80 -23.36
N ARG A 191 5.09 -2.84 -24.30
CA ARG A 191 5.06 -2.03 -25.53
C ARG A 191 3.85 -2.31 -26.41
N SER A 192 3.40 -3.57 -26.46
CA SER A 192 2.14 -3.93 -27.15
C SER A 192 0.86 -3.37 -26.51
N ILE A 193 0.97 -2.68 -25.38
CA ILE A 193 -0.13 -2.03 -24.66
C ILE A 193 0.05 -0.51 -24.70
N VAL A 194 1.26 -0.02 -24.43
CA VAL A 194 1.53 1.42 -24.24
C VAL A 194 2.14 2.10 -25.48
N GLY A 195 2.46 1.34 -26.53
CA GLY A 195 3.11 1.79 -27.76
C GLY A 195 4.52 1.23 -27.93
N ASP A 196 4.94 0.93 -29.16
CA ASP A 196 6.20 0.22 -29.45
C ASP A 196 7.46 0.94 -29.00
N ASN A 197 7.40 2.28 -28.91
CA ASN A 197 8.49 3.14 -28.44
C ASN A 197 8.25 3.71 -27.04
N ASN A 198 7.19 3.25 -26.35
CA ASN A 198 6.83 3.73 -25.03
C ASN A 198 7.09 2.64 -23.98
N GLY A 199 7.87 3.00 -22.96
CA GLY A 199 8.06 2.17 -21.79
C GLY A 199 8.97 0.95 -21.93
N LEU A 200 9.31 0.39 -20.78
CA LEU A 200 10.19 -0.75 -20.61
C LEU A 200 9.76 -1.58 -19.40
N CYS A 201 10.09 -2.88 -19.43
CA CYS A 201 10.04 -3.76 -18.28
C CYS A 201 11.46 -4.19 -17.94
N PHE A 202 12.00 -3.66 -16.84
CA PHE A 202 13.30 -4.06 -16.33
C PHE A 202 13.17 -5.33 -15.48
N VAL A 203 14.07 -6.30 -15.69
CA VAL A 203 14.21 -7.54 -14.92
C VAL A 203 15.51 -7.47 -14.11
N GLY A 204 15.51 -7.92 -12.86
CA GLY A 204 16.69 -7.92 -11.97
C GLY A 204 16.96 -6.59 -11.27
N GLY A 205 16.20 -5.55 -11.58
CA GLY A 205 16.49 -4.19 -11.16
C GLY A 205 17.87 -3.69 -11.63
N ARG A 206 18.16 -2.41 -11.42
CA ARG A 206 19.50 -1.86 -11.61
C ARG A 206 20.02 -1.28 -10.30
N THR A 207 21.32 -1.36 -10.08
CA THR A 207 21.97 -0.55 -9.04
C THR A 207 21.90 0.93 -9.43
N LYS A 208 22.10 1.84 -8.46
CA LYS A 208 22.16 3.29 -8.70
C LYS A 208 23.21 3.66 -9.78
N ASN A 209 24.25 2.82 -9.95
CA ASN A 209 25.33 3.01 -10.91
C ASN A 209 25.12 2.22 -12.22
N GLY A 210 23.90 1.73 -12.49
CA GLY A 210 23.55 1.05 -13.74
C GLY A 210 23.98 -0.42 -13.85
N GLY A 211 24.76 -0.95 -12.90
CA GLY A 211 25.14 -2.37 -12.86
C GLY A 211 24.00 -3.32 -12.47
N TYR A 212 24.12 -4.60 -12.84
CA TYR A 212 23.17 -5.66 -12.47
C TYR A 212 23.17 -5.87 -10.96
N ARG A 213 21.99 -5.90 -10.35
CA ARG A 213 21.87 -6.06 -8.89
C ARG A 213 22.14 -7.52 -8.53
N ARG A 214 23.03 -7.77 -7.55
CA ARG A 214 23.16 -9.12 -6.95
C ARG A 214 21.82 -9.56 -6.36
N ASN A 215 21.55 -10.87 -6.33
CA ASN A 215 20.33 -11.45 -5.75
C ASN A 215 20.02 -10.78 -4.40
N MET A 216 18.87 -10.11 -4.31
CA MET A 216 18.42 -9.50 -3.06
C MET A 216 17.87 -10.59 -2.14
N SER A 217 18.12 -10.49 -0.84
CA SER A 217 17.39 -11.30 0.11
C SER A 217 15.90 -10.98 0.05
N ILE A 218 15.06 -11.98 0.34
CA ILE A 218 13.60 -11.82 0.36
C ILE A 218 13.15 -10.66 1.25
N GLY A 219 13.83 -10.45 2.38
CA GLY A 219 13.57 -9.31 3.27
C GLY A 219 13.88 -7.96 2.61
N LYS A 220 15.00 -7.84 1.89
CA LYS A 220 15.36 -6.61 1.17
C LYS A 220 14.39 -6.34 0.02
N MET A 221 13.92 -7.37 -0.67
CA MET A 221 12.95 -7.21 -1.75
C MET A 221 11.56 -6.82 -1.24
N ALA A 222 11.11 -7.47 -0.17
CA ALA A 222 9.86 -7.12 0.49
C ALA A 222 9.89 -5.68 1.01
N ALA A 223 11.03 -5.23 1.56
CA ALA A 223 11.23 -3.83 1.94
C ALA A 223 11.23 -2.88 0.72
N TYR A 224 11.88 -3.28 -0.39
CA TYR A 224 11.98 -2.45 -1.60
C TYR A 224 10.61 -2.19 -2.24
N VAL A 225 9.80 -3.22 -2.49
CA VAL A 225 8.47 -3.04 -3.10
C VAL A 225 7.53 -2.34 -2.13
N SER A 226 7.50 -2.75 -0.85
CA SER A 226 6.59 -2.16 0.13
C SER A 226 6.92 -0.69 0.49
N LYS A 227 8.15 -0.23 0.24
CA LYS A 227 8.54 1.19 0.38
C LYS A 227 7.64 2.09 -0.47
N TYR A 228 7.34 1.68 -1.70
CA TYR A 228 6.61 2.49 -2.66
C TYR A 228 5.12 2.60 -2.36
N ILE A 229 4.58 1.74 -1.48
CA ILE A 229 3.19 1.86 -1.01
C ILE A 229 3.00 3.10 -0.14
N LEU A 230 3.99 3.47 0.67
CA LEU A 230 3.90 4.68 1.51
C LEU A 230 4.23 5.96 0.74
N LYS A 231 5.13 5.88 -0.24
CA LYS A 231 5.46 7.05 -1.06
C LYS A 231 4.29 7.51 -1.95
N ASP A 232 3.35 6.62 -2.22
CA ASP A 232 2.10 6.97 -2.91
C ASP A 232 1.03 7.53 -1.96
N PHE A 233 1.24 7.42 -0.64
CA PHE A 233 0.38 8.02 0.39
C PHE A 233 0.84 9.43 0.78
N GLU A 234 2.15 9.68 0.76
CA GLU A 234 2.80 10.99 0.99
C GLU A 234 2.68 11.90 -0.25
#